data_AF-A0A448X8M3-F1
#
_entry.id   AF-A0A448X8M3-F1
#
_cell.length_a   1.000
_cell.length_b   1.000
_cell.length_c   1.000
_cell.angle_alpha   90.00
_cell.angle_beta   90.00
_cell.angle_gamma   90.00
#
_symmetry.space_group_name_H-M   'P 1'
#
loop_
_entity.id
_entity.type
_entity.pdbx_description
1 polymer ?
#
loop_
_entity_poly.entity_id
_entity_poly.type
_entity_poly.pdbx_seq_one_letter_code
_entity_poly.pdbx_strand_id
1 'polypeptide(L)' 'MDSTRVYHECCICLQECVYPVQLPCNHVFCFLCIKGCALHKRKCPMCRTRFAVDFFTDPKVIGPIIDDPSVEIIKSK' A
#
# COMPACT_ATOMS: atom_id res chain seq x y z
N MET A 1 -5.22 3.79 26.33
CA MET A 1 -4.37 2.64 25.99
C MET A 1 -5.31 1.65 25.31
N ASP A 2 -5.35 1.41 24.01
CA ASP A 2 -4.47 1.66 22.88
C ASP A 2 -5.41 1.96 21.71
N SER A 3 -5.34 3.15 21.11
CA SER A 3 -6.12 3.44 19.91
C SER A 3 -5.29 2.88 18.75
N THR A 4 -5.47 1.58 18.49
CA THR A 4 -4.58 0.77 17.64
C THR A 4 -4.61 1.28 16.20
N ARG A 5 -3.70 2.20 15.88
CA ARG A 5 -3.43 2.56 14.49
C ARG A 5 -2.81 1.35 13.81
N VAL A 6 -3.45 0.84 12.77
CA VAL A 6 -2.94 -0.27 11.97
C VAL A 6 -1.96 0.30 10.96
N TYR A 7 -0.68 0.14 11.24
CA TYR A 7 0.40 0.52 10.34
C TYR A 7 0.86 -0.70 9.52
N HIS A 8 1.18 -0.49 8.24
CA HIS A 8 1.73 -1.52 7.37
C HIS A 8 3.21 -1.24 7.11
N GLU A 9 4.08 -2.22 7.29
CA GLU A 9 5.49 -2.11 6.89
C GLU A 9 5.68 -2.60 5.45
N CYS A 10 6.41 -1.84 4.65
CA CYS A 10 6.71 -2.21 3.27
C CYS A 10 7.98 -3.05 3.21
N CYS A 11 7.88 -4.30 2.74
CA CYS A 11 9.06 -5.16 2.63
C CYS A 11 10.03 -4.78 1.48
N ILE A 12 9.72 -3.74 0.70
CA ILE A 12 10.58 -3.25 -0.39
C ILE A 12 11.54 -2.18 0.14
N CYS A 13 11.01 -1.16 0.83
CA CYS A 13 11.83 -0.09 1.40
C CYS A 13 12.19 -0.30 2.88
N LEU A 14 11.58 -1.30 3.54
CA LEU A 14 11.76 -1.61 4.96
C LEU A 14 11.38 -0.46 5.90
N GLN A 15 10.37 0.32 5.50
CA GLN A 15 9.82 1.45 6.27
C GLN A 15 8.30 1.30 6.37
N GLU A 16 7.66 2.17 7.15
CA GLU A 16 6.21 2.30 7.16
C GLU A 16 5.67 2.64 5.76
N CYS A 17 4.52 2.07 5.40
CA CYS A 17 3.95 2.22 4.07
C CYS A 17 3.44 3.64 3.85
N VAL A 18 4.05 4.35 2.90
CA VAL A 18 3.52 5.60 2.36
C VAL A 18 2.56 5.26 1.22
N TYR A 19 1.31 5.71 1.31
CA TYR A 19 0.20 5.30 0.42
C TYR A 19 0.12 3.76 0.30
N PRO A 20 -0.26 3.06 1.38
CA PRO A 20 -0.35 1.61 1.41
C PRO A 20 -1.34 1.10 0.37
N VAL A 21 -0.88 0.25 -0.55
CA VAL A 21 -1.73 -0.40 -1.55
C VAL A 21 -1.74 -1.91 -1.36
N GLN A 22 -2.94 -2.49 -1.43
CA GLN A 22 -3.14 -3.92 -1.32
C GLN A 22 -3.17 -4.57 -2.71
N LEU A 23 -2.27 -5.51 -2.96
CA LEU A 23 -2.33 -6.36 -4.15
C LEU A 23 -3.51 -7.35 -4.06
N PRO A 24 -3.95 -7.96 -5.18
CA PRO A 24 -4.98 -9.00 -5.17
C PRO A 24 -4.62 -10.25 -4.37
N CYS A 25 -3.33 -10.45 -4.06
CA CYS A 25 -2.84 -11.51 -3.17
C CYS A 25 -2.78 -11.08 -1.70
N ASN A 26 -3.41 -9.95 -1.35
CA ASN A 26 -3.54 -9.36 -0.01
C ASN A 26 -2.27 -8.78 0.62
N HIS A 27 -1.11 -8.86 -0.03
CA HIS A 27 0.12 -8.21 0.43
C HIS A 27 0.09 -6.70 0.20
N VAL A 28 0.70 -5.96 1.14
CA VAL A 28 0.65 -4.50 1.21
C VAL A 28 2.03 -3.89 1.03
N PHE A 29 2.13 -2.82 0.26
CA PHE A 29 3.37 -2.10 -0.02
C PHE A 29 3.10 -0.60 -0.20
N CYS A 30 4.14 0.24 -0.20
CA CYS A 30 4.00 1.60 -0.69
C CYS A 30 3.64 1.58 -2.19
N PHE A 31 2.71 2.43 -2.63
CA PHE A 31 2.31 2.54 -4.03
C PHE A 31 3.51 2.64 -4.98
N LEU A 32 4.44 3.55 -4.70
CA LEU A 32 5.61 3.78 -5.55
C LEU A 32 6.60 2.60 -5.53
N CYS A 33 6.75 1.94 -4.38
CA CYS A 33 7.64 0.78 -4.26
C CYS A 33 7.15 -0.38 -5.12
N ILE A 34 5.87 -0.76 -5.00
CA ILE A 34 5.34 -1.87 -5.78
C ILE A 34 5.21 -1.53 -7.27
N LYS A 35 4.92 -0.26 -7.61
CA LYS A 35 4.93 0.22 -9.00
C LYS A 35 6.31 0.09 -9.63
N GLY A 36 7.37 0.45 -8.90
CA GLY A 36 8.76 0.25 -9.33
C GLY A 36 9.10 -1.22 -9.60
N CYS A 37 8.74 -2.13 -8.67
CA CYS A 37 8.96 -3.57 -8.87
C CYS A 37 8.19 -4.11 -10.11
N ALA A 38 6.97 -3.64 -10.32
CA ALA A 38 6.12 -4.09 -11.41
C ALA A 38 6.65 -3.72 -12.81
N LEU A 39 7.46 -2.66 -12.92
CA LEU A 39 8.14 -2.28 -14.17
C LEU A 39 9.09 -3.39 -14.66
N HIS A 40 9.73 -4.11 -13.73
CA HIS A 40 10.61 -5.22 -14.07
C HIS A 40 9.85 -6.54 -14.17
N LYS A 41 9.03 -6.86 -13.17
CA LYS A 41 8.23 -8.09 -13.11
C LYS A 41 6.90 -7.83 -12.43
N ARG A 42 5.81 -8.05 -13.14
CA ARG A 42 4.42 -8.01 -12.62
C ARG A 42 4.11 -9.22 -11.73
N LYS A 43 4.81 -9.31 -10.59
CA LYS A 43 4.65 -10.34 -9.56
C LYS A 43 4.80 -9.71 -8.18
N CYS A 44 4.02 -10.18 -7.22
CA CYS A 44 4.17 -9.79 -5.83
C CYS A 44 5.58 -10.13 -5.32
N PRO A 45 6.29 -9.19 -4.67
CA PRO A 45 7.60 -9.45 -4.08
C PRO A 45 7.60 -10.55 -3.01
N MET A 46 6.48 -10.75 -2.31
CA MET A 46 6.35 -11.75 -1.24
C MET A 46 5.95 -13.14 -1.76
N CYS A 47 4.78 -13.26 -2.39
CA CYS A 47 4.25 -14.58 -2.79
C CYS A 47 4.43 -14.90 -4.28
N ARG A 48 5.01 -13.99 -5.07
CA ARG A 48 5.25 -14.15 -6.52
C ARG A 48 4.00 -14.31 -7.39
N THR A 49 2.80 -14.15 -6.82
CA THR A 49 1.54 -14.11 -7.56
C THR A 49 1.55 -12.97 -8.58
N ARG A 50 1.15 -13.25 -9.82
CA ARG A 50 1.01 -12.25 -10.87
C ARG A 50 -0.23 -11.40 -10.62
N PHE A 51 -0.16 -10.13 -11.01
CA PHE A 51 -1.29 -9.22 -11.01
C PHE A 51 -1.39 -8.52 -12.38
N ALA A 52 -2.55 -7.96 -12.67
CA ALA A 52 -2.87 -7.41 -13.99
C ALA A 52 -2.06 -6.13 -14.30
N VAL A 53 -1.93 -5.80 -15.59
CA VAL A 53 -1.12 -4.65 -16.06
C VAL A 53 -1.71 -3.31 -15.63
N ASP A 54 -3.03 -3.28 -15.57
CA ASP A 54 -3.91 -2.17 -15.24
C ASP A 54 -4.14 -2.02 -13.74
N PHE A 55 -3.52 -2.85 -12.88
CA PHE A 55 -3.67 -2.73 -11.42
C PHE A 55 -3.40 -1.30 -10.88
N PHE A 56 -2.52 -0.54 -11.52
CA PHE A 56 -2.15 0.82 -11.09
C PHE A 56 -3.05 1.94 -11.64
N THR A 57 -4.05 1.64 -12.48
CA THR A 57 -5.01 2.65 -12.94
C THR A 57 -6.03 3.00 -11.86
N ASP A 58 -6.39 2.05 -11.01
CA ASP A 58 -7.28 2.22 -9.87
C ASP A 58 -6.78 1.40 -8.66
N PRO A 59 -5.71 1.84 -7.98
CA PRO A 59 -5.10 1.09 -6.89
C PRO A 59 -5.96 1.16 -5.62
N LYS A 60 -6.21 -0.01 -5.01
CA LYS A 60 -6.86 -0.09 -3.70
C LYS A 60 -5.91 0.37 -2.59
N VAL A 61 -6.01 1.65 -2.22
CA VAL A 61 -5.31 2.23 -1.07
C VAL A 61 -6.02 1.82 0.23
N ILE A 62 -5.28 1.33 1.22
CA ILE A 62 -5.83 0.83 2.49
C ILE A 62 -5.15 1.48 3.70
N GLY A 63 -5.82 2.44 4.33
CA GLY A 63 -5.39 3.01 5.61
C GLY A 63 -5.15 4.52 5.58
N PRO A 64 -4.83 5.12 6.75
CA PRO A 64 -4.52 6.53 6.85
C PRO A 64 -3.22 6.84 6.12
N ILE A 65 -3.20 7.94 5.37
CA ILE A 65 -2.00 8.48 4.74
C ILE A 65 -1.21 9.18 5.86
N ILE A 66 0.00 8.71 6.15
CA ILE A 66 0.65 8.99 7.45
C ILE A 66 1.37 10.35 7.50
N ASP A 67 1.43 11.07 6.38
CA ASP A 67 2.11 12.38 6.30
C ASP A 67 1.22 13.50 5.77
N ASP A 68 -0.11 13.41 5.98
CA ASP A 68 -1.02 14.47 5.57
C ASP A 68 -1.68 15.13 6.79
N PRO A 69 -1.22 16.33 7.22
CA PRO A 69 -1.88 17.11 8.29
C PRO A 69 -3.31 17.57 7.93
N SER A 70 -3.80 17.32 6.72
CA SER A 70 -5.20 17.55 6.30
C SER A 70 -6.10 16.30 6.40
N VAL A 71 -5.58 15.10 6.69
CA VAL A 71 -6.37 13.88 6.95
C VAL A 71 -6.83 13.82 8.42
N GLU A 72 -7.38 14.92 8.94
CA GLU A 72 -8.21 14.91 10.16
C GLU A 72 -9.71 14.74 9.85
N ILE A 73 -10.12 14.65 8.59
CA ILE A 73 -11.55 14.67 8.22
C ILE A 73 -12.00 13.35 7.55
N ILE A 74 -11.86 12.23 8.25
CA ILE A 74 -12.77 11.09 8.04
C ILE A 74 -13.33 10.55 9.35
N LYS A 75 -13.58 11.46 10.30
CA LYS A 75 -14.67 11.28 11.26
C LYS A 75 -15.76 12.28 10.92
N SER A 76 -16.94 11.77 10.58
CA SER A 76 -18.26 12.45 10.51
C SER A 76 -18.84 12.60 9.11
N LYS A 77 -19.50 11.54 8.64
CA LYS A 77 -20.97 11.52 8.61
C LYS A 77 -21.50 10.10 8.74
#